data_AF-A0A7V3REG0-F1
#
_entry.id   AF-A0A7V3REG0-F1
#
_cell.length_a   1.000
_cell.length_b   1.000
_cell.length_c   1.000
_cell.angle_alpha   90.00
_cell.angle_beta   90.00
_cell.angle_gamma   90.00
#
_symmetry.space_group_name_H-M   'P 1'
#
loop_
_entity.id
_entity.type
_entity.pdbx_description
1 polymer ?
#
loop_
_entity_poly.entity_id
_entity_poly.type
_entity_poly.pdbx_seq_one_letter_code
_entity_poly.pdbx_strand_id
1 'polypeptide(L)'
;EEMLSGSMKSYFEEDVELAKKIWLMDDQVDYLDRKVADDLEDVILKRCSKDVIAQSERLIIVSRAVERVADHSTNICEETTYMILGKELYTLL
;
A
#
# COMPACT_ATOMS: atom_id res chain seq x y z
N GLU A 1 -4.10 -7.94 -0.82
CA GLU A 1 -3.76 -9.34 -1.13
C GLU A 1 -2.98 -9.46 -2.44
N GLU A 2 -3.45 -8.83 -3.52
CA GLU A 2 -2.77 -8.84 -4.83
C GLU A 2 -1.32 -8.33 -4.75
N MET A 3 -1.07 -7.20 -4.07
CA MET A 3 0.31 -6.67 -3.93
C MET A 3 1.25 -7.63 -3.20
N LEU A 4 0.83 -8.19 -2.06
CA LEU A 4 1.66 -9.12 -1.29
C LEU A 4 1.93 -10.43 -2.05
N SER A 5 0.91 -10.98 -2.72
CA SER A 5 1.06 -12.23 -3.48
C SER A 5 1.88 -12.01 -4.76
N GLY A 6 1.66 -10.91 -5.47
CA GLY A 6 2.43 -10.53 -6.66
C GLY A 6 3.88 -10.20 -6.33
N SER A 7 4.07 -9.35 -5.32
CA SER A 7 5.08 -9.45 -4.27
C SER A 7 6.05 -10.62 -4.31
N MET A 8 5.65 -11.63 -3.54
CA MET A 8 6.35 -12.89 -3.36
C MET A 8 6.55 -13.64 -4.68
N LYS A 9 5.57 -13.58 -5.59
CA LYS A 9 5.67 -14.24 -6.89
C LYS A 9 6.82 -13.67 -7.73
N SER A 10 6.93 -12.35 -7.80
CA SER A 10 8.02 -11.67 -8.53
C SER A 10 9.39 -12.06 -8.00
N TYR A 11 9.51 -12.21 -6.68
CA TYR A 11 10.72 -12.69 -6.04
C TYR A 11 11.05 -14.14 -6.41
N PHE A 12 10.09 -15.07 -6.28
CA PHE A 12 10.34 -16.49 -6.55
C PHE A 12 10.58 -16.81 -8.02
N GLU A 13 9.97 -16.06 -8.94
CA GLU A 13 10.09 -16.27 -10.38
C GLU A 13 11.17 -15.39 -11.02
N GLU A 14 11.86 -14.56 -10.23
CA GLU A 14 12.83 -13.56 -10.71
C GLU A 14 12.24 -12.66 -11.82
N ASP A 15 10.97 -12.26 -11.65
CA ASP A 15 10.21 -11.49 -12.64
C ASP A 15 10.21 -9.99 -12.30
N VAL A 16 11.13 -9.24 -12.91
CA VAL A 16 11.26 -7.78 -12.73
C VAL A 16 10.05 -7.02 -13.27
N GLU A 17 9.42 -7.49 -14.35
CA GLU A 17 8.26 -6.80 -14.92
C GLU A 17 7.04 -6.93 -13.99
N LEU A 18 6.88 -8.10 -13.37
CA LEU A 18 5.88 -8.29 -12.32
C LEU A 18 6.19 -7.42 -11.09
N ALA A 19 7.44 -7.38 -10.64
CA ALA A 19 7.84 -6.52 -9.52
C ALA A 19 7.49 -5.04 -9.79
N LYS A 20 7.82 -4.54 -10.98
CA LYS A 20 7.49 -3.17 -11.41
C LYS A 20 5.98 -2.94 -11.46
N LYS A 21 5.20 -3.89 -12.00
CA LYS A 21 3.74 -3.78 -12.05
C LYS A 21 3.13 -3.67 -10.66
N ILE A 22 3.59 -4.50 -9.72
CA ILE A 22 3.09 -4.50 -8.34
C ILE A 22 3.50 -3.23 -7.61
N TRP A 23 4.74 -2.78 -7.79
CA TRP A 23 5.25 -1.53 -7.21
C TRP A 23 4.39 -0.32 -7.61
N LEU A 24 3.97 -0.24 -8.88
CA LEU A 24 3.09 0.84 -9.38
C LEU A 24 1.67 0.83 -8.80
N MET A 25 1.24 -0.26 -8.16
CA MET A 25 -0.09 -0.31 -7.53
C MET A 25 -0.13 0.48 -6.21
N ASP A 26 1.03 0.78 -5.63
CA ASP A 26 1.13 1.45 -4.33
C ASP A 26 0.47 2.83 -4.35
N ASP A 27 0.71 3.62 -5.40
CA ASP A 27 0.07 4.93 -5.62
C ASP A 27 -1.46 4.90 -5.42
N GLN A 28 -2.11 3.80 -5.85
CA GLN A 28 -3.55 3.62 -5.68
C GLN A 28 -3.92 3.32 -4.22
N VAL A 29 -3.17 2.48 -3.53
CA VAL A 29 -3.40 2.17 -2.11
C VAL A 29 -3.20 3.42 -1.26
N ASP A 30 -2.15 4.16 -1.58
CA ASP A 30 -1.72 5.39 -0.94
C ASP A 30 -2.78 6.50 -1.08
N TYR A 31 -3.37 6.61 -2.28
CA TYR A 31 -4.54 7.46 -2.53
C TYR A 31 -5.76 7.02 -1.72
N LEU A 32 -6.04 5.71 -1.66
CA LEU A 32 -7.20 5.18 -0.94
C LEU A 32 -7.08 5.38 0.57
N ASP A 33 -5.88 5.23 1.15
CA ASP A 33 -5.67 5.48 2.58
C ASP A 33 -5.98 6.95 2.95
N ARG A 34 -5.47 7.89 2.16
CA ARG A 34 -5.78 9.32 2.32
C ARG A 34 -7.28 9.58 2.20
N LYS A 35 -7.91 9.00 1.18
CA LYS A 35 -9.36 9.15 0.98
C LYS A 35 -10.18 8.60 2.14
N VAL A 36 -9.78 7.45 2.71
CA VAL A 36 -10.46 6.88 3.87
C VAL A 36 -10.35 7.81 5.08
N ALA A 37 -9.19 8.41 5.31
CA ALA A 37 -9.02 9.40 6.37
C ALA A 37 -9.94 10.61 6.14
N ASP A 38 -9.92 11.20 4.94
CA ASP A 38 -10.75 12.36 4.58
C ASP A 38 -12.25 12.06 4.75
N ASP A 39 -12.73 10.92 4.24
CA ASP A 39 -14.14 10.51 4.33
C ASP A 39 -14.57 10.30 5.80
N LEU A 40 -13.69 9.77 6.64
CA LEU A 40 -13.96 9.53 8.07
C LEU A 40 -13.92 10.81 8.89
N GLU A 41 -13.04 11.76 8.58
CA GLU A 41 -13.05 13.11 9.15
C GLU A 41 -14.37 13.82 8.84
N ASP A 42 -14.84 13.72 7.60
CA ASP A 42 -16.12 14.25 7.16
C ASP A 42 -17.31 13.67 7.96
N VAL A 43 -17.26 12.36 8.25
CA VAL A 43 -18.25 11.68 9.08
C VAL A 43 -18.20 12.15 10.53
N ILE A 44 -17.00 12.35 11.08
CA ILE A 44 -16.80 12.88 12.44
C ILE A 44 -17.41 14.27 12.55
N LEU A 45 -17.10 15.16 11.61
CA LEU A 45 -17.57 16.55 11.60
C LEU A 45 -19.10 16.65 11.49
N LYS A 46 -19.73 15.75 10.73
CA LYS A 46 -21.19 15.76 10.54
C LYS A 46 -21.98 15.22 11.74
N ARG A 47 -21.41 14.29 12.51
CA ARG A 47 -22.14 13.60 13.60
C ARG A 47 -21.72 14.02 15.02
N CYS A 48 -20.44 14.37 15.22
CA CYS A 48 -19.89 14.86 16.49
C CYS A 48 -20.26 14.04 17.74
N SER A 49 -20.37 12.70 17.63
CA SER A 49 -20.63 11.81 18.77
C SER A 49 -19.37 11.02 19.14
N LYS A 50 -19.20 10.74 20.45
CA LYS A 50 -18.06 9.97 20.96
C LYS A 50 -17.94 8.59 20.31
N ASP A 51 -19.08 7.93 20.10
CA ASP A 51 -19.10 6.59 19.49
C ASP A 51 -18.68 6.61 18.02
N VAL A 52 -19.04 7.67 17.29
CA VAL A 52 -18.61 7.83 15.89
C VAL A 52 -17.12 8.14 15.82
N ILE A 53 -16.62 9.04 16.67
CA ILE A 53 -15.18 9.35 16.75
C ILE A 53 -14.37 8.08 16.99
N ALA A 54 -14.73 7.30 18.02
CA ALA A 54 -14.01 6.09 18.36
C ALA A 54 -14.08 5.01 17.25
N GLN A 55 -15.17 4.94 16.49
CA GLN A 55 -15.28 4.03 15.35
C GLN A 55 -14.41 4.49 14.18
N SER A 56 -14.45 5.78 13.83
CA SER A 56 -13.63 6.36 12.77
C SER A 56 -12.14 6.20 13.05
N GLU A 57 -11.68 6.46 14.28
CA GLU A 57 -10.29 6.25 14.67
C GLU A 57 -9.83 4.79 14.45
N ARG A 58 -10.67 3.82 14.84
CA ARG A 58 -10.37 2.39 14.61
C ARG A 58 -10.27 2.06 13.13
N LEU A 59 -11.12 2.64 12.29
CA LEU A 59 -11.09 2.41 10.85
C LEU A 59 -9.86 3.05 10.18
N ILE A 60 -9.44 4.23 10.62
CA ILE A 60 -8.19 4.87 10.15
C ILE A 60 -6.99 3.97 10.46
N ILE A 61 -6.93 3.39 11.67
CA ILE A 61 -5.85 2.47 12.04
C ILE A 61 -5.85 1.22 11.15
N VAL A 62 -7.02 0.67 10.81
CA VAL A 62 -7.14 -0.46 9.88
C VAL A 62 -6.65 -0.07 8.48
N SER A 63 -7.05 1.09 7.96
CA SER A 63 -6.60 1.60 6.67
C SER A 63 -5.08 1.71 6.62
N ARG A 64 -4.48 2.35 7.63
CA ARG A 64 -3.02 2.47 7.77
C ARG A 64 -2.32 1.12 7.84
N ALA A 65 -2.94 0.12 8.47
CA ALA A 65 -2.36 -1.22 8.52
C ALA A 65 -2.35 -1.89 7.13
N VAL A 66 -3.34 -1.62 6.28
CA VAL A 66 -3.37 -2.11 4.89
C VAL A 66 -2.32 -1.39 4.05
N GLU A 67 -2.18 -0.08 4.18
CA GLU A 67 -1.16 0.72 3.48
C GLU A 67 0.26 0.25 3.84
N ARG A 68 0.56 0.01 5.12
CA ARG A 68 1.86 -0.60 5.50
C ARG A 68 2.14 -1.97 4.88
N VAL A 69 1.11 -2.79 4.63
CA VAL A 69 1.29 -4.06 3.93
C VAL A 69 1.61 -3.83 2.45
N ALA A 70 1.03 -2.80 1.84
CA ALA A 70 1.36 -2.38 0.48
C ALA A 70 2.82 -1.87 0.39
N ASP A 71 3.24 -1.00 1.32
CA ASP A 71 4.63 -0.52 1.43
C ASP A 71 5.64 -1.66 1.67
N HIS A 72 5.32 -2.64 2.52
CA HIS A 72 6.19 -3.82 2.61
C HIS A 72 6.23 -4.65 1.32
N SER A 73 5.16 -4.63 0.54
CA SER A 73 5.13 -5.31 -0.76
C SER A 73 6.00 -4.58 -1.79
N THR A 74 6.02 -3.24 -1.79
CA THR A 74 6.90 -2.43 -2.68
C THR A 74 8.36 -2.65 -2.35
N ASN A 75 8.73 -2.66 -1.06
CA ASN A 75 10.09 -2.97 -0.61
C ASN A 75 10.58 -4.33 -1.15
N ILE A 76 9.73 -5.37 -1.12
CA ILE A 76 10.07 -6.67 -1.72
C ILE A 76 10.31 -6.56 -3.22
N CYS A 77 9.50 -5.79 -3.95
CA CYS A 77 9.67 -5.58 -5.38
C CYS A 77 10.98 -4.84 -5.71
N GLU A 78 11.33 -3.82 -4.93
CA GLU A 78 12.58 -3.06 -5.07
C GLU A 78 13.81 -3.95 -4.86
N GLU A 79 13.83 -4.68 -3.74
CA GLU A 79 14.92 -5.62 -3.42
C GLU A 79 15.04 -6.72 -4.47
N THR A 80 13.90 -7.28 -4.92
CA THR A 80 13.87 -8.28 -6.01
C THR A 80 14.53 -7.74 -7.27
N THR A 81 14.16 -6.51 -7.67
CA THR A 81 14.71 -5.87 -8.87
C THR A 81 16.21 -5.61 -8.73
N TYR A 82 16.64 -5.13 -7.57
CA TYR A 82 18.05 -4.89 -7.27
C TYR A 82 18.88 -6.19 -7.30
N MET A 83 18.36 -7.28 -6.73
CA MET A 83 19.03 -8.59 -6.74
C MET A 83 19.26 -9.13 -8.16
N ILE A 84 18.32 -8.90 -9.08
CA ILE A 84 18.38 -9.43 -10.45
C ILE A 84 19.24 -8.54 -11.36
N LEU A 85 19.06 -7.22 -11.30
CA LEU A 85 19.64 -6.27 -12.26
C LEU A 85 20.83 -5.47 -11.71
N GLY A 86 21.05 -5.46 -10.39
CA GLY A 86 22.02 -4.59 -9.73
C GLY A 86 21.66 -3.11 -9.82
N LYS A 87 20.37 -2.79 -10.01
CA LYS A 87 19.84 -1.43 -10.17
C LYS A 87 18.55 -1.27 -9.38
N GLU A 88 18.34 -0.05 -8.90
CA GLU A 88 17.12 0.32 -8.19
C GLU A 88 15.91 0.32 -9.13
N LEU A 89 14.76 -0.15 -8.66
CA LEU A 89 13.54 -0.29 -9.47
C LEU A 89 13.09 1.05 -10.07
N TYR A 90 13.15 2.14 -9.31
CA TYR A 90 12.74 3.46 -9.78
C TYR A 90 13.56 3.97 -10.98
N THR A 91 14.75 3.41 -11.24
CA THR A 91 15.57 3.77 -12.41
C THR A 91 15.07 3.13 -13.72
N LEU A 92 14.10 2.23 -13.62
CA LEU A 92 13.50 1.51 -14.76
C LEU A 92 12.19 2.13 -15.24
N LEU A 93 11.74 3.21 -14.60
CA LEU A 93 10.55 4.01 -14.97
C LEU A 93 10.92 5.07 -16.00
#